data_AF-A0A969FD87-F1
#
_entry.id   AF-A0A969FD87-F1
#
_cell.length_a   1.000
_cell.length_b   1.000
_cell.length_c   1.000
_cell.angle_alpha   90.00
_cell.angle_beta   90.00
_cell.angle_gamma   90.00
#
_symmetry.space_group_name_H-M   'P 1'
#
loop_
_entity.id
_entity.type
_entity.pdbx_description
1 polymer ?
#
loop_
_entity_poly.entity_id
_entity_poly.type
_entity_poly.pdbx_seq_one_letter_code
_entity_poly.pdbx_strand_id
1 'polypeptide(L)'
;KTRRYWIDPKEILEAQRYARSKNLDIIGIYHSHTDHAAVPSECDRLCAWSHYSYLIVSVQKGRGQDVLSWKLDENRQFQSEEVWTFAPISP
;
A
#
# COMPACT_ATOMS: atom_id res chain seq x y z
N LYS A 1 -16.32 -7.61 -13.23
CA LYS A 1 -15.75 -6.24 -13.15
C LYS A 1 -14.29 -6.39 -12.72
N THR A 2 -13.31 -6.18 -13.60
CA THR A 2 -11.88 -6.24 -13.23
C THR A 2 -11.51 -4.91 -12.57
N ARG A 3 -11.57 -4.85 -11.23
CA ARG A 3 -11.10 -3.70 -10.45
C ARG A 3 -9.57 -3.74 -10.46
N ARG A 4 -8.96 -3.06 -11.45
CA ARG A 4 -7.51 -2.87 -11.56
C ARG A 4 -7.16 -1.56 -10.89
N TYR A 5 -6.30 -1.60 -9.88
CA TYR A 5 -5.68 -0.42 -9.31
C TYR A 5 -4.39 -0.14 -10.06
N TRP A 6 -4.21 1.12 -10.49
CA TRP A 6 -2.95 1.61 -11.02
C TRP A 6 -2.86 3.09 -10.68
N ILE A 7 -1.74 3.50 -10.10
CA ILE A 7 -1.45 4.92 -9.87
C ILE A 7 -0.90 5.47 -11.19
N ASP A 8 -1.43 6.60 -11.64
CA ASP A 8 -0.88 7.28 -12.82
C ASP A 8 0.62 7.60 -12.56
N PRO A 9 1.54 7.27 -13.47
CA PRO A 9 2.95 7.58 -13.36
C PRO A 9 3.23 9.06 -13.09
N LYS A 10 2.36 9.96 -13.56
CA LYS A 10 2.45 11.40 -13.26
C LYS A 10 2.24 11.66 -11.77
N GLU A 11 1.24 11.03 -11.15
CA GLU A 11 0.96 11.15 -9.72
C GLU A 11 2.13 10.62 -8.88
N ILE A 12 2.74 9.49 -9.29
CA ILE A 12 3.94 8.96 -8.63
C ILE A 12 5.10 9.96 -8.72
N LEU A 13 5.33 10.54 -9.91
CA LEU A 13 6.41 11.49 -10.11
C LEU A 13 6.20 12.77 -9.28
N GLU A 14 4.97 13.26 -9.19
CA GLU A 14 4.61 14.42 -8.38
C GLU A 14 4.78 14.13 -6.89
N ALA A 15 4.33 12.96 -6.40
CA ALA A 15 4.56 12.53 -5.03
C ALA A 15 6.05 12.44 -4.69
N GLN A 16 6.86 11.89 -5.59
CA GLN A 16 8.32 11.82 -5.42
C GLN A 16 8.97 13.21 -5.38
N ARG A 17 8.53 14.15 -6.23
CA ARG A 17 9.00 15.55 -6.19
C ARG A 17 8.63 16.22 -4.88
N TYR A 18 7.39 16.03 -4.42
CA TYR A 18 6.92 16.56 -3.15
C TYR A 18 7.75 16.03 -1.97
N ALA A 19 7.92 14.71 -1.87
CA ALA A 19 8.72 14.08 -0.82
C ALA A 19 10.16 14.64 -0.78
N ARG A 20 10.84 14.69 -1.94
CA ARG A 20 12.18 15.30 -2.04
C ARG A 20 12.21 16.77 -1.61
N SER A 21 11.21 17.57 -1.98
CA SER A 21 11.14 18.98 -1.57
C SER A 21 11.00 19.19 -0.05
N LYS A 22 10.56 18.14 0.65
CA LYS A 22 10.38 18.12 2.11
C LYS A 22 11.46 17.32 2.82
N ASN A 23 12.48 16.83 2.10
CA ASN A 23 13.50 15.93 2.61
C ASN A 23 12.89 14.68 3.29
N LEU A 24 11.84 14.13 2.66
CA LEU A 24 11.13 12.92 3.05
C LEU A 24 11.33 11.82 2.00
N ASP A 25 11.17 10.58 2.44
CA ASP A 25 11.14 9.40 1.58
C ASP A 25 9.72 8.82 1.49
N ILE A 26 9.40 8.27 0.32
CA ILE A 26 8.20 7.44 0.16
C ILE A 26 8.55 6.05 0.68
N ILE A 27 7.91 5.61 1.77
CA ILE A 27 8.16 4.31 2.38
C ILE A 27 7.16 3.22 1.95
N GLY A 28 6.03 3.63 1.35
CA GLY A 28 4.97 2.70 1.02
C GLY A 28 3.87 3.27 0.13
N ILE A 29 3.02 2.37 -0.35
CA ILE A 29 1.83 2.63 -1.13
C ILE A 29 0.63 2.06 -0.39
N TYR A 30 -0.48 2.79 -0.38
CA TYR A 30 -1.73 2.34 0.20
C TYR A 30 -2.83 2.25 -0.86
N HIS A 31 -3.63 1.18 -0.83
CA HIS A 31 -4.87 1.09 -1.61
C HIS A 31 -5.93 0.22 -0.91
N SER A 32 -7.16 0.27 -1.42
CA SER A 32 -8.29 -0.48 -0.86
C SER A 32 -8.80 -1.56 -1.81
N HIS A 33 -9.14 -2.71 -1.25
CA HIS A 33 -9.87 -3.78 -1.91
C HIS A 33 -11.34 -3.71 -1.52
N THR A 34 -12.20 -3.40 -2.49
CA THR A 34 -13.65 -3.31 -2.26
C THR A 34 -14.29 -4.69 -2.37
N ASP A 35 -15.01 -5.09 -1.32
CA ASP A 35 -15.68 -6.39 -1.16
C ASP A 35 -14.72 -7.60 -1.29
N HIS A 36 -13.45 -7.40 -0.97
CA HIS A 36 -12.37 -8.39 -1.03
C HIS A 36 -11.43 -8.22 0.18
N ALA A 37 -10.76 -9.31 0.56
CA ALA A 37 -9.80 -9.30 1.67
C ALA A 37 -8.59 -8.40 1.38
N ALA A 38 -7.92 -7.98 2.46
CA ALA A 38 -6.70 -7.16 2.44
C ALA A 38 -5.44 -7.96 2.04
N VAL A 39 -5.57 -8.87 1.07
CA VAL A 39 -4.50 -9.73 0.56
C VAL A 39 -4.17 -9.29 -0.87
N PRO A 40 -2.89 -9.13 -1.22
CA PRO A 40 -2.50 -8.69 -2.55
C PRO A 40 -2.90 -9.71 -3.62
N SER A 41 -3.37 -9.20 -4.74
CA SER A 41 -3.64 -9.96 -5.95
C SER A 41 -2.40 -10.06 -6.84
N GLU A 42 -2.46 -10.91 -7.86
CA GLU A 42 -1.42 -10.99 -8.88
C GLU A 42 -1.22 -9.65 -9.62
N CYS A 43 -2.31 -8.88 -9.81
CA CYS A 43 -2.22 -7.56 -10.41
C CYS A 43 -1.39 -6.60 -9.55
N ASP A 44 -1.58 -6.63 -8.23
CA ASP A 44 -0.80 -5.83 -7.30
C ASP A 44 0.70 -6.22 -7.38
N ARG A 45 0.99 -7.51 -7.47
CA ARG A 45 2.36 -8.06 -7.54
C ARG A 45 3.10 -7.66 -8.81
N LEU A 46 2.39 -7.58 -9.94
CA LEU A 46 2.96 -7.13 -11.21
C LEU A 46 3.29 -5.64 -11.22
N CYS A 47 2.54 -4.82 -10.49
CA CYS A 47 2.74 -3.37 -10.38
C CYS A 47 3.63 -2.97 -9.19
N ALA A 48 4.02 -3.91 -8.32
CA ALA A 48 4.78 -3.62 -7.11
C ALA A 48 6.29 -3.49 -7.33
N TRP A 49 6.91 -2.66 -6.50
CA TRP A 49 8.35 -2.47 -6.36
C TRP A 49 8.80 -2.96 -4.99
N SER A 50 9.91 -3.69 -4.94
CA SER A 50 10.42 -4.33 -3.71
C SER A 50 10.87 -3.37 -2.61
N HIS A 51 11.02 -2.08 -2.91
CA HIS A 51 11.47 -1.08 -1.94
C HIS A 51 10.34 -0.50 -1.08
N TYR A 52 9.08 -0.73 -1.44
CA TYR A 52 7.93 -0.15 -0.74
C TYR A 52 7.16 -1.19 0.08
N SER A 53 6.60 -0.73 1.18
CA SER A 53 5.53 -1.43 1.90
C SER A 53 4.17 -1.17 1.22
N TYR A 54 3.32 -2.19 1.16
CA TYR A 54 2.00 -2.15 0.54
C TYR A 54 0.94 -2.36 1.60
N LEU A 55 0.32 -1.26 2.03
CA LEU A 55 -0.79 -1.30 2.96
C LEU A 55 -2.08 -1.51 2.16
N ILE A 56 -2.84 -2.56 2.48
CA ILE A 56 -4.09 -2.88 1.81
C ILE A 56 -5.22 -2.83 2.83
N VAL A 57 -6.27 -2.08 2.51
CA VAL A 57 -7.48 -2.03 3.33
C VAL A 57 -8.62 -2.80 2.66
N SER A 58 -9.15 -3.79 3.37
CA SER A 58 -10.39 -4.47 3.03
C SER A 58 -11.56 -3.52 3.31
N VAL A 59 -12.32 -3.17 2.27
CA VAL A 59 -13.51 -2.32 2.37
C VAL A 59 -14.73 -3.14 2.01
N GLN A 60 -15.49 -3.60 3.01
CA GLN A 60 -16.70 -4.38 2.79
C GLN A 60 -17.94 -3.52 2.97
N LYS A 61 -18.84 -3.50 1.97
CA LYS A 61 -20.09 -2.70 2.03
C LYS A 61 -19.83 -1.23 2.38
N GLY A 62 -18.73 -0.66 1.88
CA GLY A 62 -18.33 0.73 2.11
C GLY A 62 -17.70 1.02 3.47
N ARG A 63 -17.37 0.00 4.28
CA ARG A 63 -16.69 0.16 5.57
C ARG A 63 -15.34 -0.54 5.57
N GLY A 64 -14.29 0.13 6.04
CA GLY A 64 -12.98 -0.47 6.26
C GLY A 64 -13.05 -1.51 7.38
N GLN A 65 -12.52 -2.70 7.13
CA GLN A 65 -12.55 -3.83 8.06
C GLN A 65 -11.12 -4.19 8.51
N ASP A 66 -10.30 -4.63 7.57
CA ASP A 66 -8.95 -5.12 7.85
C ASP A 66 -7.92 -4.21 7.19
N VAL A 67 -6.80 -4.04 7.87
CA VAL A 67 -5.61 -3.34 7.36
C VAL A 67 -4.42 -4.29 7.50
N LEU A 68 -3.81 -4.67 6.38
CA LEU A 68 -2.62 -5.51 6.37
C LEU A 68 -1.52 -4.83 5.55
N SER A 69 -0.26 -4.98 5.98
CA SER A 69 0.90 -4.54 5.20
C SER A 69 1.60 -5.74 4.58
N TRP A 70 2.18 -5.50 3.41
CA TRP A 70 2.85 -6.52 2.60
C TRP A 70 4.12 -5.94 2.00
N LYS A 71 5.16 -6.76 1.87
CA LYS A 71 6.40 -6.39 1.20
C LYS A 71 6.78 -7.42 0.16
N LEU A 72 7.32 -6.97 -0.97
CA LEU A 72 7.85 -7.86 -2.00
C LEU A 72 9.24 -8.35 -1.59
N ASP A 73 9.41 -9.67 -1.52
CA ASP A 73 10.72 -10.28 -1.34
C ASP A 73 11.54 -10.32 -2.64
N GLU A 74 12.76 -10.84 -2.57
CA GLU A 74 13.68 -10.98 -3.70
C GLU A 74 13.14 -11.87 -4.82
N ASN A 75 12.27 -12.83 -4.48
CA ASN A 75 11.59 -13.73 -5.41
C ASN A 75 10.30 -13.11 -5.98
N ARG A 76 10.07 -11.82 -5.70
CA ARG A 76 8.87 -11.08 -6.08
C ARG A 76 7.58 -11.70 -5.55
N GLN A 77 7.63 -12.27 -4.35
CA GLN A 77 6.47 -12.76 -3.61
C GLN A 77 6.14 -11.80 -2.46
N PHE A 78 4.85 -11.60 -2.22
CA PHE A 78 4.42 -10.80 -1.08
C PHE A 78 4.56 -11.59 0.21
N GLN A 79 5.23 -10.97 1.18
CA GLN A 79 5.33 -11.43 2.55
C GLN A 79 4.55 -10.48 3.45
N SER A 80 3.88 -11.02 4.48
CA SER A 80 3.20 -10.22 5.48
C SER A 80 4.21 -9.35 6.22
N GLU A 81 3.86 -8.08 6.44
CA GLU A 81 4.63 -7.12 7.21
C GLU A 81 3.80 -6.66 8.41
N GLU A 82 4.40 -6.68 9.60
CA GLU A 82 3.71 -6.28 10.83
C GLU A 82 3.46 -4.77 10.88
N VAL A 83 2.25 -4.39 11.30
CA VAL A 83 1.86 -3.00 11.50
C VAL A 83 1.68 -2.75 12.99
N TRP A 84 2.46 -1.81 13.51
CA TRP A 84 2.44 -1.43 14.91
C TRP A 84 1.63 -0.15 15.06
N THR A 85 0.60 -0.20 15.91
CA THR A 85 -0.15 1.00 16.30
C THR A 85 0.28 1.42 17.69
N PHE A 86 0.65 2.69 17.82
CA PHE A 86 0.95 3.29 19.10
C PHE A 86 -0.19 4.23 19.46
N ALA A 87 -0.68 4.14 20.70
CA ALA A 87 -1.59 5.15 21.21
C ALA A 87 -0.88 6.51 21.17
N PRO A 88 -1.59 7.61 20.87
CA PRO A 88 -0.97 8.94 20.90
C PRO A 88 -0.36 9.16 22.28
N ILE A 89 0.93 9.51 22.30
CA ILE A 89 1.60 9.93 23.52
C ILE A 89 0.89 11.22 23.95
N SER A 90 0.13 11.16 25.04
CA SER A 90 -0.46 12.37 25.62
C SER A 90 0.70 13.28 26.05
N PRO A 91 0.65 14.59 25.75
CA PRO A 91 1.71 15.53 26.08
C PRO A 91 1.92 15.67 27.59
#